data_AF-A0AAJ3TUD8-F1
#
_entry.id   AF-A0AAJ3TUD8-F1
#
_cell.length_a   1.000
_cell.length_b   1.000
_cell.length_c   1.000
_cell.angle_alpha   90.00
_cell.angle_beta   90.00
_cell.angle_gamma   90.00
#
_symmetry.space_group_name_H-M   'P 1'
#
loop_
_entity.id
_entity.type
_entity.pdbx_description
1 polymer ?
#
loop_
_entity_poly.entity_id
_entity_poly.type
_entity_poly.pdbx_seq_one_letter_code
_entity_poly.pdbx_strand_id
1 'polypeptide(L)'
;MRGALKRKSAEDPAARYCRAVPTVRPAPRYWFWSHDIRPDQVAGLAMPGMRLQRLVSYRRGAPASRRFAALYWDDDGAIAAPSRTWLVDADAAAAAAAGPRAAGVSVDVVPGSGEARFTLILEPQPDPARTFHPDLSPAAVAELIDAGHTVVDLATYLRGGTRVFAAIVELRTGHHTSFFPALSHADVRRTLGPPGVLPTRVRAYHSPAGWRLAIVGERIRGTAWSVHVDLDGDDVSSRLEQHRAYPLDLDAVGHGLSVRFAVVAAA
;
A
#
# COMPACT_ATOMS: atom_id res chain seq x y z
N MET A 1 -27.30 23.13 -50.77
CA MET A 1 -26.88 21.74 -50.47
C MET A 1 -25.49 21.74 -49.85
N ARG A 2 -25.38 21.58 -48.52
CA ARG A 2 -24.13 21.26 -47.83
C ARG A 2 -24.46 20.24 -46.74
N GLY A 3 -23.95 19.03 -46.88
CA GLY A 3 -24.19 17.90 -45.98
C GLY A 3 -23.33 17.97 -44.73
N ALA A 4 -23.94 17.69 -43.58
CA ALA A 4 -23.27 17.60 -42.29
C ALA A 4 -22.63 16.21 -42.10
N LEU A 5 -21.33 16.16 -41.84
CA LEU A 5 -20.65 14.95 -41.37
C LEU A 5 -20.97 14.73 -39.89
N LYS A 6 -21.77 13.71 -39.58
CA LYS A 6 -21.88 13.11 -38.24
C LYS A 6 -20.59 12.35 -37.92
N ARG A 7 -19.82 12.82 -36.93
CA ARG A 7 -18.77 12.00 -36.29
C ARG A 7 -19.45 10.94 -35.41
N LYS A 8 -19.31 9.67 -35.81
CA LYS A 8 -19.59 8.51 -34.94
C LYS A 8 -18.53 8.50 -33.83
N SER A 9 -18.97 8.63 -32.59
CA SER A 9 -18.16 8.36 -31.41
C SER A 9 -17.68 6.91 -31.47
N ALA A 10 -16.37 6.69 -31.38
CA ALA A 10 -15.80 5.37 -31.24
C ALA A 10 -16.22 4.82 -29.86
N GLU A 11 -16.94 3.69 -29.87
CA GLU A 11 -17.22 2.91 -28.67
C GLU A 11 -15.91 2.51 -27.98
N ASP A 12 -15.87 2.73 -26.67
CA ASP A 12 -14.83 2.26 -25.77
C ASP A 12 -14.81 0.71 -25.77
N PRO A 13 -13.67 0.05 -26.09
CA PRO A 13 -13.58 -1.41 -26.13
C PRO A 13 -13.71 -2.10 -24.76
N ALA A 14 -13.98 -1.37 -23.68
CA ALA A 14 -14.16 -1.89 -22.32
C ALA A 14 -15.21 -3.03 -22.19
N ALA A 15 -16.15 -3.19 -23.13
CA ALA A 15 -17.32 -4.03 -22.92
C ALA A 15 -17.21 -5.52 -23.35
N ARG A 16 -16.07 -6.03 -23.84
CA ARG A 16 -16.05 -7.37 -24.50
C ARG A 16 -15.24 -8.50 -23.85
N TYR A 17 -14.74 -8.34 -22.63
CA TYR A 17 -14.08 -9.44 -21.91
C TYR A 17 -14.66 -9.68 -20.52
N CYS A 18 -15.99 -9.75 -20.39
CA CYS A 18 -16.65 -10.32 -19.21
C CYS A 18 -16.93 -11.82 -19.44
N ARG A 19 -15.90 -12.64 -19.56
CA ARG A 19 -16.01 -14.02 -19.09
C ARG A 19 -15.80 -13.95 -17.58
N ALA A 20 -16.74 -14.46 -16.78
CA ALA A 20 -16.59 -14.55 -15.33
C ALA A 20 -15.31 -15.33 -15.01
N VAL A 21 -14.22 -14.60 -14.74
CA VAL A 21 -13.00 -15.18 -14.22
C VAL A 21 -13.20 -15.25 -12.70
N PRO A 22 -12.94 -16.40 -12.06
CA PRO A 22 -13.00 -16.47 -10.60
C PRO A 22 -12.07 -15.42 -9.99
N THR A 23 -12.62 -14.57 -9.12
CA THR A 23 -11.85 -13.57 -8.37
C THR A 23 -10.90 -14.30 -7.44
N VAL A 24 -9.59 -14.16 -7.66
CA VAL A 24 -8.59 -14.94 -6.90
C VAL A 24 -8.35 -14.36 -5.50
N ARG A 25 -8.70 -13.09 -5.29
CA ARG A 25 -8.77 -12.48 -3.97
C ARG A 25 -10.24 -12.18 -3.66
N PRO A 26 -10.86 -12.84 -2.67
CA PRO A 26 -12.22 -12.49 -2.28
C PRO A 26 -12.25 -11.07 -1.70
N ALA A 27 -13.38 -10.38 -1.90
CA ALA A 27 -13.64 -9.12 -1.21
C ALA A 27 -13.78 -9.39 0.30
N PRO A 28 -13.21 -8.54 1.17
CA PRO A 28 -13.51 -8.61 2.59
C PRO A 28 -14.98 -8.29 2.81
N ARG A 29 -15.61 -8.96 3.79
CA ARG A 29 -17.04 -8.77 4.08
C ARG A 29 -17.35 -7.32 4.47
N TYR A 30 -16.47 -6.73 5.28
CA TYR A 30 -16.49 -5.32 5.63
C TYR A 30 -15.08 -4.77 5.57
N TRP A 31 -14.97 -3.49 5.22
CA TRP A 31 -13.73 -2.75 5.28
C TRP A 31 -14.06 -1.29 5.56
N PHE A 32 -13.10 -0.60 6.17
CA PHE A 32 -13.13 0.85 6.23
C PHE A 32 -11.72 1.38 6.38
N TRP A 33 -11.57 2.67 6.14
CA TRP A 33 -10.32 3.36 6.33
C TRP A 33 -10.56 4.63 7.14
N SER A 34 -9.51 5.12 7.79
CA SER A 34 -9.54 6.35 8.57
C SER A 34 -8.21 7.06 8.44
N HIS A 35 -8.20 8.36 8.71
CA HIS A 35 -6.98 9.16 8.75
C HIS A 35 -7.05 10.18 9.88
N ASP A 36 -6.01 11.01 10.01
CA ASP A 36 -5.82 12.01 11.07
C ASP A 36 -5.63 11.43 12.48
N ILE A 37 -5.27 10.16 12.55
CA ILE A 37 -4.90 9.49 13.80
C ILE A 37 -3.61 10.11 14.33
N ARG A 38 -3.59 10.50 15.61
CA ARG A 38 -2.42 11.03 16.29
C ARG A 38 -1.53 9.91 16.82
N PRO A 39 -0.21 10.14 17.02
CA PRO A 39 0.68 9.09 17.53
C PRO A 39 0.25 8.46 18.85
N ASP A 40 -0.30 9.25 19.78
CA ASP A 40 -0.83 8.79 21.07
C ASP A 40 -2.11 7.94 20.94
N GLN A 41 -2.77 7.96 19.78
CA GLN A 41 -3.97 7.17 19.51
C GLN A 41 -3.66 5.80 18.88
N VAL A 42 -2.41 5.53 18.48
CA VAL A 42 -2.03 4.28 17.80
C VAL A 42 -2.32 3.06 18.68
N ALA A 43 -2.13 3.16 20.00
CA ALA A 43 -2.43 2.07 20.93
C ALA A 43 -3.92 1.68 20.93
N GLY A 44 -4.82 2.61 20.60
CA GLY A 44 -6.27 2.40 20.54
C GLY A 44 -6.80 1.90 19.19
N LEU A 45 -5.94 1.55 18.24
CA LEU A 45 -6.34 1.10 16.90
C LEU A 45 -6.82 -0.35 16.84
N ALA A 46 -6.70 -1.10 17.93
CA ALA A 46 -7.24 -2.45 18.02
C ALA A 46 -8.77 -2.39 18.08
N MET A 47 -9.44 -3.09 17.16
CA MET A 47 -10.90 -3.14 17.10
C MET A 47 -11.36 -4.60 17.02
N PRO A 48 -12.23 -5.06 17.94
CA PRO A 48 -12.76 -6.41 17.91
C PRO A 48 -13.40 -6.75 16.56
N GLY A 49 -13.05 -7.90 16.00
CA GLY A 49 -13.58 -8.37 14.70
C GLY A 49 -12.99 -7.68 13.47
N MET A 50 -12.09 -6.71 13.63
CA MET A 50 -11.44 -6.00 12.52
C MET A 50 -9.91 -6.15 12.60
N ARG A 51 -9.30 -6.45 11.45
CA ARG A 51 -7.86 -6.55 11.28
C ARG A 51 -7.30 -5.28 10.66
N LEU A 52 -6.39 -4.59 11.36
CA LEU A 52 -5.64 -3.46 10.80
C LEU A 52 -4.71 -3.96 9.70
N GLN A 53 -5.10 -3.80 8.44
CA GLN A 53 -4.33 -4.26 7.28
C GLN A 53 -3.12 -3.37 7.01
N ARG A 54 -3.28 -2.06 7.20
CA ARG A 54 -2.27 -1.08 6.85
C ARG A 54 -2.31 0.09 7.81
N LEU A 55 -1.14 0.55 8.25
CA LEU A 55 -0.95 1.76 9.03
C LEU A 55 0.15 2.58 8.35
N VAL A 56 -0.16 3.80 7.95
CA VAL A 56 0.78 4.69 7.24
C VAL A 56 0.92 5.99 7.99
N SER A 57 2.14 6.38 8.30
CA SER A 57 2.48 7.67 8.87
C SER A 57 2.76 8.67 7.76
N TYR A 58 2.24 9.87 7.95
CA TYR A 58 2.53 11.03 7.12
C TYR A 58 2.63 12.26 8.00
N ARG A 59 3.14 13.35 7.44
CA ARG A 59 3.24 14.64 8.13
C ARG A 59 2.49 15.69 7.33
N ARG A 60 1.65 16.49 7.97
CA ARG A 60 0.94 17.60 7.33
C ARG A 60 0.87 18.83 8.22
N GLY A 61 0.64 20.00 7.61
CA GLY A 61 0.42 21.27 8.31
C GLY A 61 1.71 21.93 8.81
N ALA A 62 1.55 23.03 9.53
CA ALA A 62 2.63 23.75 10.23
C ALA A 62 2.30 23.80 11.73
N PRO A 63 3.17 23.27 12.63
CA PRO A 63 4.36 22.46 12.34
C PRO A 63 3.94 21.10 11.76
N ALA A 64 4.74 20.53 10.84
CA ALA A 64 4.48 19.29 10.09
C ALA A 64 4.20 18.09 11.00
N SER A 65 2.96 18.03 11.48
CA SER A 65 2.54 17.18 12.57
C SER A 65 2.34 15.78 12.05
N ARG A 66 2.96 14.82 12.73
CA ARG A 66 2.84 13.41 12.36
C ARG A 66 1.42 12.93 12.62
N ARG A 67 0.85 12.25 11.64
CA ARG A 67 -0.46 11.62 11.67
C ARG A 67 -0.37 10.25 11.03
N PHE A 68 -1.41 9.45 11.22
CA PHE A 68 -1.54 8.15 10.59
C PHE A 68 -2.84 8.03 9.80
N ALA A 69 -2.79 7.19 8.76
CA ALA A 69 -3.94 6.63 8.08
C ALA A 69 -3.95 5.12 8.31
N ALA A 70 -5.14 4.56 8.47
CA ALA A 70 -5.35 3.16 8.80
C ALA A 70 -6.39 2.56 7.85
N LEU A 71 -6.11 1.35 7.36
CA LEU A 71 -7.05 0.52 6.59
C LEU A 71 -7.35 -0.75 7.37
N TYR A 72 -8.64 -1.07 7.49
CA TYR A 72 -9.14 -2.22 8.22
C TYR A 72 -9.98 -3.11 7.31
N TRP A 73 -9.81 -4.42 7.46
CA TRP A 73 -10.74 -5.43 6.93
C TRP A 73 -11.38 -6.20 8.08
N ASP A 74 -12.56 -6.75 7.84
CA ASP A 74 -13.14 -7.80 8.67
C ASP A 74 -12.14 -8.96 8.83
N ASP A 75 -12.03 -9.48 10.05
CA ASP A 75 -11.17 -10.63 10.37
C ASP A 75 -11.98 -11.94 10.31
N ASP A 76 -12.83 -12.05 9.27
CA ASP A 76 -13.80 -13.14 9.07
C ASP A 76 -14.67 -13.44 10.31
N GLY A 77 -15.01 -12.40 11.08
CA GLY A 77 -15.80 -12.53 12.32
C GLY A 77 -15.07 -13.18 13.50
N ALA A 78 -13.74 -13.31 13.46
CA ALA A 78 -12.94 -13.86 14.55
C ALA A 78 -12.84 -12.89 15.73
N ILE A 79 -13.90 -12.78 16.54
CA ILE A 79 -13.93 -11.97 17.77
C ILE A 79 -12.86 -12.44 18.78
N ALA A 80 -12.43 -13.70 18.70
CA ALA A 80 -11.48 -14.33 19.60
C ALA A 80 -10.03 -14.40 19.06
N ALA A 81 -9.75 -13.87 17.86
CA ALA A 81 -8.38 -13.88 17.35
C ALA A 81 -7.47 -13.00 18.25
N PRO A 82 -6.27 -13.46 18.63
CA PRO A 82 -5.38 -12.68 19.45
C PRO A 82 -5.05 -11.36 18.74
N SER A 83 -5.24 -10.24 19.42
CA SER A 83 -5.10 -8.91 18.82
C SER A 83 -3.66 -8.64 18.42
N ARG A 84 -3.48 -8.06 17.23
CA ARG A 84 -2.20 -7.48 16.80
C ARG A 84 -1.74 -6.43 17.81
N THR A 85 -0.44 -6.38 18.03
CA THR A 85 0.22 -5.35 18.85
C THR A 85 1.02 -4.41 17.96
N TRP A 86 1.45 -3.29 18.50
CA TRP A 86 2.19 -2.28 17.74
C TRP A 86 3.51 -1.95 18.44
N LEU A 87 4.57 -1.80 17.66
CA LEU A 87 5.81 -1.20 18.11
C LEU A 87 5.93 0.17 17.47
N VAL A 88 5.89 1.24 18.27
CA VAL A 88 5.90 2.62 17.79
C VAL A 88 7.26 3.24 18.07
N ASP A 89 7.77 4.01 17.11
CA ASP A 89 9.03 4.75 17.20
C ASP A 89 10.29 3.94 17.50
N ALA A 90 10.28 2.69 17.04
CA ALA A 90 11.47 1.86 17.04
C ALA A 90 12.56 2.45 16.15
N ASP A 91 13.81 2.33 16.60
CA ASP A 91 14.96 2.44 15.72
C ASP A 91 15.08 1.19 14.82
N ALA A 92 16.06 1.20 13.93
CA ALA A 92 16.29 0.10 12.99
C ALA A 92 16.57 -1.24 13.69
N ALA A 93 17.30 -1.23 14.82
CA ALA A 93 17.68 -2.45 15.53
C ALA A 93 16.49 -3.07 16.26
N ALA A 94 15.70 -2.26 16.96
CA ALA A 94 14.46 -2.69 17.61
C ALA A 94 13.43 -3.18 16.58
N ALA A 95 13.31 -2.50 15.43
CA ALA A 95 12.44 -2.93 14.35
C ALA A 95 12.88 -4.27 13.75
N ALA A 96 14.19 -4.47 13.53
CA ALA A 96 14.75 -5.73 13.04
C ALA A 96 14.50 -6.89 14.01
N ALA A 97 14.68 -6.65 15.32
CA ALA A 97 14.41 -7.65 16.36
C ALA A 97 12.93 -8.09 16.39
N ALA A 98 12.01 -7.18 16.05
CA ALA A 98 10.58 -7.48 15.93
C ALA A 98 10.18 -8.09 14.57
N GLY A 99 11.11 -8.18 13.60
CA GLY A 99 10.89 -8.65 12.23
C GLY A 99 10.08 -9.95 12.10
N PRO A 100 10.38 -11.01 12.87
CA PRO A 100 9.62 -12.26 12.81
C PRO A 100 8.12 -12.10 13.10
N ARG A 101 7.72 -11.05 13.81
CA ARG A 101 6.30 -10.78 14.10
C ARG A 101 5.71 -9.69 13.20
N ALA A 102 6.52 -8.93 12.47
CA ALA A 102 6.04 -7.76 11.74
C ALA A 102 5.04 -8.15 10.63
N ALA A 103 3.93 -7.45 10.47
CA ALA A 103 2.94 -7.65 9.41
C ALA A 103 2.63 -6.37 8.64
N GLY A 104 3.08 -5.23 9.14
CA GLY A 104 3.01 -3.95 8.46
C GLY A 104 4.07 -3.01 8.99
N VAL A 105 4.57 -2.12 8.15
CA VAL A 105 5.59 -1.13 8.51
C VAL A 105 5.20 0.26 8.04
N SER A 106 5.34 1.22 8.92
CA SER A 106 5.37 2.64 8.58
C SER A 106 6.69 3.27 8.99
N VAL A 107 7.09 4.32 8.28
CA VAL A 107 8.30 5.07 8.57
C VAL A 107 7.97 6.55 8.72
N ASP A 108 8.45 7.12 9.82
CA ASP A 108 8.51 8.55 10.02
C ASP A 108 9.97 9.00 9.99
N VAL A 109 10.27 10.06 9.23
CA VAL A 109 11.61 10.67 9.25
C VAL A 109 11.52 11.91 10.13
N VAL A 110 12.30 11.90 11.22
CA VAL A 110 12.30 12.98 12.21
C VAL A 110 12.87 14.25 11.57
N PRO A 111 12.09 15.35 11.51
CA PRO A 111 12.57 16.61 10.96
C PRO A 111 13.81 17.12 11.70
N GLY A 112 14.79 17.64 10.96
CA GLY A 112 16.03 18.16 11.51
C GLY A 112 17.13 17.09 11.69
N SER A 113 16.82 15.94 12.29
CA SER A 113 17.82 14.86 12.45
C SER A 113 17.93 13.96 11.22
N GLY A 114 16.85 13.78 10.46
CA GLY A 114 16.79 12.81 9.36
C GLY A 114 16.76 11.35 9.84
N GLU A 115 16.60 11.12 11.14
CA GLU A 115 16.50 9.79 11.72
C GLU A 115 15.18 9.13 11.30
N ALA A 116 15.25 7.88 10.82
CA ALA A 116 14.07 7.09 10.52
C ALA A 116 13.57 6.37 11.78
N ARG A 117 12.29 6.56 12.11
CA ARG A 117 11.56 5.89 13.19
C ARG A 117 10.50 4.98 12.59
N PHE A 118 10.51 3.72 13.01
CA PHE A 118 9.66 2.68 12.48
C PHE A 118 8.45 2.46 13.37
N THR A 119 7.28 2.31 12.76
CA THR A 119 6.09 1.80 13.43
C THR A 119 5.72 0.48 12.80
N LEU A 120 5.73 -0.60 13.59
CA LEU A 120 5.41 -1.94 13.13
C LEU A 120 4.07 -2.41 13.67
N ILE A 121 3.28 -3.01 12.79
CA ILE A 121 2.16 -3.87 13.16
C ILE A 121 2.74 -5.25 13.43
N LEU A 122 2.46 -5.86 14.57
CA LEU A 122 3.01 -7.13 14.98
C LEU A 122 1.90 -8.18 15.12
N GLU A 123 2.07 -9.32 14.47
CA GLU A 123 1.27 -10.52 14.71
C GLU A 123 1.51 -11.04 16.15
N PRO A 124 0.52 -11.76 16.72
CA PRO A 124 0.65 -12.36 18.04
C PRO A 124 1.78 -13.39 18.12
N GLN A 125 1.93 -14.21 17.07
CA GLN A 125 2.95 -15.26 16.99
C GLN A 125 4.01 -14.91 15.95
N PRO A 126 5.29 -15.25 16.21
CA PRO A 126 6.35 -15.07 15.23
C PRO A 126 6.21 -16.05 14.06
N ASP A 127 6.57 -15.58 12.87
CA ASP A 127 6.85 -16.38 11.70
C ASP A 127 8.38 -16.38 11.47
N PRO A 128 9.07 -17.52 11.61
CA PRO A 128 10.52 -17.58 11.47
C PRO A 128 11.00 -17.31 10.04
N ALA A 129 10.14 -17.42 9.04
CA ALA A 129 10.48 -17.09 7.65
C ALA A 129 10.44 -15.58 7.39
N ARG A 130 9.96 -14.79 8.35
CA ARG A 130 9.72 -13.36 8.20
C ARG A 130 10.85 -12.53 8.78
N THR A 131 11.31 -11.54 8.01
CA THR A 131 12.39 -10.64 8.40
C THR A 131 12.05 -9.19 8.03
N PHE A 132 12.65 -8.26 8.76
CA PHE A 132 12.54 -6.83 8.52
C PHE A 132 13.87 -6.26 8.05
N HIS A 133 13.84 -5.49 6.96
CA HIS A 133 15.01 -4.88 6.34
C HIS A 133 14.79 -3.38 6.17
N PRO A 134 15.48 -2.52 6.94
CA PRO A 134 15.46 -1.08 6.74
C PRO A 134 16.44 -0.67 5.62
N ASP A 135 16.27 0.55 5.11
CA ASP A 135 17.23 1.25 4.24
C ASP A 135 17.63 0.52 2.94
N LEU A 136 16.75 -0.33 2.40
CA LEU A 136 16.96 -1.00 1.14
C LEU A 136 16.95 -0.02 -0.03
N SER A 137 17.89 -0.19 -0.96
CA SER A 137 17.81 0.43 -2.28
C SER A 137 16.73 -0.27 -3.12
N PRO A 138 16.25 0.35 -4.21
CA PRO A 138 15.37 -0.33 -5.16
C PRO A 138 15.92 -1.68 -5.66
N ALA A 139 17.23 -1.74 -5.93
CA ALA A 139 17.89 -2.95 -6.39
C ALA A 139 17.92 -4.03 -5.30
N ALA A 140 18.19 -3.66 -4.05
CA ALA A 140 18.20 -4.59 -2.93
C ALA A 140 16.80 -5.20 -2.65
N VAL A 141 15.72 -4.43 -2.86
CA VAL A 141 14.35 -4.98 -2.80
C VAL A 141 14.13 -6.02 -3.92
N ALA A 142 14.60 -5.75 -5.14
CA ALA A 142 14.50 -6.70 -6.24
C ALA A 142 15.32 -7.98 -5.99
N GLU A 143 16.55 -7.84 -5.48
CA GLU A 143 17.41 -8.97 -5.12
C GLU A 143 16.77 -9.88 -4.06
N LEU A 144 16.09 -9.32 -3.06
CA LEU A 144 15.35 -10.11 -2.06
C LEU A 144 14.23 -10.93 -2.72
N ILE A 145 13.48 -10.32 -3.65
CA ILE A 145 12.40 -10.98 -4.38
C ILE A 145 12.96 -12.09 -5.29
N ASP A 146 14.04 -11.82 -6.01
CA ASP A 146 14.72 -12.79 -6.87
C ASP A 146 15.30 -13.96 -6.07
N ALA A 147 15.69 -13.73 -4.81
CA ALA A 147 16.09 -14.75 -3.85
C ALA A 147 14.91 -15.59 -3.30
N GLY A 148 13.69 -15.38 -3.79
CA GLY A 148 12.50 -16.16 -3.42
C GLY A 148 11.69 -15.59 -2.26
N HIS A 149 11.97 -14.35 -1.83
CA HIS A 149 11.15 -13.69 -0.83
C HIS A 149 9.90 -13.04 -1.45
N THR A 150 8.82 -13.04 -0.70
CA THR A 150 7.61 -12.24 -0.97
C THR A 150 7.58 -11.05 -0.03
N VAL A 151 7.20 -9.87 -0.54
CA VAL A 151 7.06 -8.66 0.29
C VAL A 151 5.70 -8.70 0.99
N VAL A 152 5.73 -8.77 2.32
CA VAL A 152 4.53 -8.70 3.18
C VAL A 152 4.02 -7.27 3.22
N ASP A 153 4.93 -6.32 3.50
CA ASP A 153 4.65 -4.90 3.50
C ASP A 153 5.92 -4.09 3.23
N LEU A 154 5.72 -2.86 2.78
CA LEU A 154 6.78 -1.94 2.38
C LEU A 154 6.55 -0.57 3.03
N ALA A 155 7.57 0.25 3.18
CA ALA A 155 7.46 1.69 3.35
C ALA A 155 8.59 2.37 2.57
N THR A 156 8.40 3.64 2.21
CA THR A 156 9.43 4.39 1.50
C THR A 156 9.66 5.76 2.11
N TYR A 157 10.91 6.19 2.14
CA TYR A 157 11.34 7.43 2.80
C TYR A 157 12.65 7.93 2.18
N LEU A 158 13.05 9.14 2.55
CA LEU A 158 14.33 9.72 2.14
C LEU A 158 15.36 9.52 3.25
N ARG A 159 16.55 9.07 2.87
CA ARG A 159 17.73 9.03 3.72
C ARG A 159 18.88 9.70 2.99
N GLY A 160 19.38 10.80 3.54
CA GLY A 160 20.43 11.61 2.88
C GLY A 160 20.05 12.07 1.47
N GLY A 161 18.76 12.37 1.22
CA GLY A 161 18.25 12.75 -0.10
C GLY A 161 17.97 11.59 -1.06
N THR A 162 18.41 10.36 -0.72
CA THR A 162 18.17 9.16 -1.53
C THR A 162 16.90 8.46 -1.06
N ARG A 163 16.06 8.05 -2.01
CA ARG A 163 14.87 7.23 -1.74
C ARG A 163 15.29 5.82 -1.37
N VAL A 164 14.89 5.37 -0.19
CA VAL A 164 15.11 4.02 0.31
C VAL A 164 13.79 3.38 0.75
N PHE A 165 13.85 2.09 1.02
CA PHE A 165 12.70 1.28 1.39
C PHE A 165 12.95 0.54 2.70
N ALA A 166 11.92 0.44 3.53
CA ALA A 166 11.85 -0.56 4.58
C ALA A 166 10.90 -1.66 4.12
N ALA A 167 11.33 -2.91 4.18
CA ALA A 167 10.53 -4.04 3.72
C ALA A 167 10.40 -5.09 4.82
N ILE A 168 9.20 -5.62 4.97
CA ILE A 168 8.95 -6.88 5.65
C ILE A 168 8.83 -7.93 4.56
N VAL A 169 9.66 -8.97 4.63
CA VAL A 169 9.70 -10.03 3.63
C VAL A 169 9.56 -11.39 4.28
N GLU A 170 8.97 -12.34 3.56
CA GLU A 170 8.83 -13.73 3.98
C GLU A 170 9.31 -14.68 2.87
N LEU A 171 10.08 -15.71 3.22
CA LEU A 171 10.52 -16.72 2.26
C LEU A 171 9.32 -17.59 1.84
N ARG A 172 8.90 -17.52 0.57
CA ARG A 172 7.76 -18.28 0.06
C ARG A 172 8.03 -18.81 -1.34
N THR A 173 8.26 -20.12 -1.41
CA THR A 173 8.46 -20.81 -2.68
C THR A 173 7.16 -20.84 -3.49
N GLY A 174 7.25 -20.65 -4.81
CA GLY A 174 6.10 -20.72 -5.73
C GLY A 174 5.26 -19.45 -5.86
N HIS A 175 5.53 -18.39 -5.10
CA HIS A 175 4.89 -17.09 -5.27
C HIS A 175 5.75 -16.17 -6.15
N HIS A 176 5.21 -15.73 -7.28
CA HIS A 176 5.90 -14.81 -8.18
C HIS A 176 5.52 -13.36 -7.86
N THR A 177 6.34 -12.73 -7.03
CA THR A 177 6.24 -11.30 -6.69
C THR A 177 7.06 -10.46 -7.68
N SER A 178 6.65 -9.23 -7.95
CA SER A 178 7.40 -8.27 -8.76
C SER A 178 7.39 -6.90 -8.09
N PHE A 179 8.49 -6.16 -8.23
CA PHE A 179 8.65 -4.84 -7.65
C PHE A 179 8.96 -3.80 -8.73
N PHE A 180 8.25 -2.68 -8.68
CA PHE A 180 8.40 -1.56 -9.60
C PHE A 180 8.61 -0.29 -8.77
N PRO A 181 9.83 0.25 -8.67
CA PRO A 181 10.16 1.26 -7.64
C PRO A 181 9.62 2.66 -7.92
N ALA A 182 9.29 3.00 -9.17
CA ALA A 182 9.06 4.39 -9.57
C ALA A 182 8.16 4.55 -10.82
N LEU A 183 7.00 3.89 -10.84
CA LEU A 183 6.04 4.08 -11.93
C LEU A 183 5.35 5.44 -11.84
N SER A 184 5.13 6.08 -12.98
CA SER A 184 4.11 7.15 -13.04
C SER A 184 2.71 6.51 -13.06
N HIS A 185 1.69 7.27 -12.68
CA HIS A 185 0.30 6.78 -12.75
C HIS A 185 -0.08 6.29 -14.16
N ALA A 186 0.33 7.01 -15.21
CA ALA A 186 0.07 6.63 -16.59
C ALA A 186 0.76 5.31 -17.01
N ASP A 187 1.87 4.96 -16.36
CA ASP A 187 2.64 3.76 -16.68
C ASP A 187 2.08 2.50 -16.00
N VAL A 188 1.33 2.64 -14.91
CA VAL A 188 0.88 1.49 -14.10
C VAL A 188 0.15 0.45 -14.94
N ARG A 189 -0.89 0.85 -15.68
CA ARG A 189 -1.70 -0.10 -16.46
C ARG A 189 -0.89 -0.73 -17.60
N ARG A 190 -0.04 0.07 -18.25
CA ARG A 190 0.81 -0.37 -19.36
C ARG A 190 1.87 -1.38 -18.89
N THR A 191 2.43 -1.18 -17.71
CA THR A 191 3.49 -2.04 -17.15
C THR A 191 2.91 -3.32 -16.51
N LEU A 192 1.85 -3.21 -15.72
CA LEU A 192 1.32 -4.35 -14.94
C LEU A 192 0.29 -5.20 -15.71
N GLY A 193 -0.46 -4.58 -16.64
CA GLY A 193 -1.55 -5.24 -17.36
C GLY A 193 -1.09 -6.41 -18.25
N PRO A 194 -0.21 -6.18 -19.25
CA PRO A 194 0.25 -7.24 -20.16
C PRO A 194 0.86 -8.47 -19.48
N PRO A 195 1.74 -8.35 -18.46
CA PRO A 195 2.28 -9.53 -17.77
C PRO A 195 1.26 -10.21 -16.85
N GLY A 196 0.10 -9.58 -16.59
CA GLY A 196 -0.92 -10.08 -15.66
C GLY A 196 -0.46 -9.97 -14.21
N VAL A 197 0.09 -8.82 -13.83
CA VAL A 197 0.49 -8.54 -12.46
C VAL A 197 -0.65 -7.81 -11.75
N LEU A 198 -1.10 -8.38 -10.63
CA LEU A 198 -2.02 -7.74 -9.70
C LEU A 198 -1.20 -6.90 -8.72
N PRO A 199 -1.32 -5.56 -8.71
CA PRO A 199 -0.74 -4.76 -7.64
C PRO A 199 -1.35 -5.18 -6.30
N THR A 200 -0.52 -5.35 -5.28
CA THR A 200 -0.93 -5.72 -3.92
C THR A 200 -0.45 -4.73 -2.87
N ARG A 201 0.62 -3.96 -3.16
CA ARG A 201 1.06 -2.82 -2.35
C ARG A 201 1.40 -1.63 -3.23
N VAL A 202 1.13 -0.43 -2.72
CA VAL A 202 1.52 0.83 -3.37
C VAL A 202 2.13 1.79 -2.36
N ARG A 203 3.26 2.41 -2.68
CA ARG A 203 3.78 3.56 -1.94
C ARG A 203 3.92 4.74 -2.86
N ALA A 204 3.21 5.81 -2.54
CA ALA A 204 3.26 7.04 -3.28
C ALA A 204 4.31 7.97 -2.69
N TYR A 205 4.98 8.71 -3.57
CA TYR A 205 5.88 9.77 -3.17
C TYR A 205 6.01 10.80 -4.29
N HIS A 206 6.36 12.02 -3.92
CA HIS A 206 6.71 13.05 -4.89
C HIS A 206 8.17 12.94 -5.32
N SER A 207 8.39 13.12 -6.62
CA SER A 207 9.69 13.43 -7.20
C SER A 207 9.59 14.70 -8.05
N PRO A 208 10.72 15.25 -8.56
CA PRO A 208 10.68 16.39 -9.49
C PRO A 208 9.83 16.14 -10.74
N ALA A 209 9.60 14.86 -11.10
CA ALA A 209 8.80 14.46 -12.24
C ALA A 209 7.35 14.11 -11.87
N GLY A 210 6.85 14.59 -10.74
CA GLY A 210 5.49 14.40 -10.25
C GLY A 210 5.32 13.20 -9.31
N TRP A 211 4.08 12.72 -9.19
CA TRP A 211 3.75 11.54 -8.40
C TRP A 211 4.42 10.29 -8.95
N ARG A 212 5.06 9.54 -8.05
CA ARG A 212 5.67 8.24 -8.33
C ARG A 212 5.11 7.20 -7.39
N LEU A 213 5.01 5.99 -7.92
CA LEU A 213 4.44 4.83 -7.26
C LEU A 213 5.49 3.72 -7.22
N ALA A 214 5.89 3.34 -6.01
CA ALA A 214 6.53 2.06 -5.78
C ALA A 214 5.45 1.00 -5.63
N ILE A 215 5.45 -0.02 -6.47
CA ILE A 215 4.41 -1.05 -6.51
C ILE A 215 5.03 -2.42 -6.28
N VAL A 216 4.44 -3.17 -5.36
CA VAL A 216 4.62 -4.63 -5.28
C VAL A 216 3.39 -5.25 -5.91
N GLY A 217 3.58 -6.26 -6.74
CA GLY A 217 2.49 -7.03 -7.30
C GLY A 217 2.79 -8.51 -7.41
N GLU A 218 1.73 -9.29 -7.57
CA GLU A 218 1.78 -10.73 -7.72
C GLU A 218 1.37 -11.12 -9.13
N ARG A 219 2.03 -12.11 -9.73
CA ARG A 219 1.66 -12.61 -11.05
C ARG A 219 0.45 -13.53 -10.96
N ILE A 220 -0.73 -12.92 -11.03
CA ILE A 220 -2.01 -13.62 -10.88
C ILE A 220 -3.05 -12.99 -11.80
N ARG A 221 -3.82 -13.85 -12.48
CA ARG A 221 -4.87 -13.44 -13.42
C ARG A 221 -6.24 -13.73 -12.82
N GLY A 222 -7.20 -12.85 -13.07
CA GLY A 222 -8.61 -13.07 -12.74
C GLY A 222 -9.22 -12.09 -11.76
N THR A 223 -8.44 -11.17 -11.20
CA THR A 223 -8.96 -10.06 -10.39
C THR A 223 -8.85 -8.76 -11.20
N ALA A 224 -9.97 -8.04 -11.37
CA ALA A 224 -9.93 -6.71 -11.94
C ALA A 224 -9.35 -5.75 -10.91
N TRP A 225 -8.49 -4.83 -11.34
CA TRP A 225 -7.81 -3.92 -10.44
C TRP A 225 -7.66 -2.52 -11.02
N SER A 226 -7.61 -1.54 -10.14
CA SER A 226 -7.24 -0.16 -10.43
C SER A 226 -6.21 0.35 -9.41
N VAL A 227 -5.41 1.32 -9.83
CA VAL A 227 -4.52 2.07 -8.95
C VAL A 227 -4.83 3.55 -9.15
N HIS A 228 -5.08 4.24 -8.05
CA HIS A 228 -5.33 5.68 -8.04
C HIS A 228 -4.30 6.38 -7.15
N VAL A 229 -3.97 7.62 -7.47
CA VAL A 229 -3.04 8.47 -6.71
C VAL A 229 -3.52 9.91 -6.77
N ASP A 230 -3.06 10.73 -5.82
CA ASP A 230 -3.41 12.14 -5.68
C ASP A 230 -4.88 12.37 -5.30
N LEU A 231 -5.45 11.44 -4.55
CA LEU A 231 -6.81 11.53 -4.04
C LEU A 231 -6.82 12.28 -2.71
N ASP A 232 -7.81 13.12 -2.45
CA ASP A 232 -8.18 13.42 -1.06
C ASP A 232 -9.05 12.31 -0.45
N GLY A 233 -9.55 12.52 0.77
CA GLY A 233 -10.33 11.51 1.47
C GLY A 233 -11.69 11.23 0.83
N ASP A 234 -12.36 12.27 0.33
CA ASP A 234 -13.67 12.11 -0.31
C ASP A 234 -13.52 11.43 -1.67
N ASP A 235 -12.45 11.76 -2.39
CA ASP A 235 -12.06 11.11 -3.63
C ASP A 235 -11.85 9.59 -3.45
N VAL A 236 -11.21 9.14 -2.36
CA VAL A 236 -11.00 7.71 -2.08
C VAL A 236 -12.34 6.97 -2.03
N SER A 237 -13.29 7.47 -1.25
CA SER A 237 -14.62 6.87 -1.11
C SER A 237 -15.37 6.88 -2.44
N SER A 238 -15.41 8.03 -3.12
CA SER A 238 -16.08 8.18 -4.42
C SER A 238 -15.53 7.23 -5.48
N ARG A 239 -14.21 7.03 -5.55
CA ARG A 239 -13.57 6.11 -6.50
C ARG A 239 -13.87 4.65 -6.21
N LEU A 240 -13.88 4.24 -4.94
CA LEU A 240 -14.19 2.87 -4.55
C LEU A 240 -15.66 2.54 -4.83
N GLU A 241 -16.58 3.45 -4.49
CA GLU A 241 -18.01 3.31 -4.78
C GLU A 241 -18.29 3.26 -6.29
N GLN A 242 -17.71 4.17 -7.07
CA GLN A 242 -17.88 4.24 -8.52
C GLN A 242 -17.54 2.91 -9.21
N HIS A 243 -16.47 2.25 -8.76
CA HIS A 243 -15.99 1.00 -9.36
C HIS A 243 -16.53 -0.25 -8.66
N ARG A 244 -17.37 -0.10 -7.62
CA ARG A 244 -17.79 -1.21 -6.74
C ARG A 244 -16.60 -2.04 -6.25
N ALA A 245 -15.52 -1.34 -5.94
CA ALA A 245 -14.24 -1.94 -5.61
C ALA A 245 -13.98 -1.86 -4.10
N TYR A 246 -13.07 -2.70 -3.62
CA TYR A 246 -12.57 -2.65 -2.26
C TYR A 246 -11.06 -2.37 -2.27
N PRO A 247 -10.53 -1.67 -1.25
CA PRO A 247 -9.12 -1.35 -1.18
C PRO A 247 -8.31 -2.60 -0.82
N LEU A 248 -7.35 -2.96 -1.69
CA LEU A 248 -6.30 -3.95 -1.42
C LEU A 248 -5.18 -3.36 -0.56
N ASP A 249 -4.85 -2.09 -0.80
CA ASP A 249 -3.85 -1.34 -0.05
C ASP A 249 -4.13 0.16 -0.16
N LEU A 250 -3.69 0.91 0.84
CA LEU A 250 -3.87 2.36 0.93
C LEU A 250 -2.60 3.00 1.51
N ASP A 251 -2.05 3.96 0.79
CA ASP A 251 -0.93 4.78 1.22
C ASP A 251 -1.37 6.23 1.42
N ALA A 252 -0.71 6.91 2.34
CA ALA A 252 -1.01 8.29 2.69
C ALA A 252 0.27 9.12 2.71
N VAL A 253 0.23 10.27 2.03
CA VAL A 253 1.37 11.15 1.84
C VAL A 253 0.95 12.56 2.22
N GLY A 254 1.77 13.21 3.05
CA GLY A 254 1.58 14.61 3.38
C GLY A 254 1.81 15.50 2.17
N HIS A 255 0.87 16.41 1.90
CA HIS A 255 0.98 17.35 0.79
C HIS A 255 0.56 18.76 1.24
N GLY A 256 1.54 19.55 1.68
CA GLY A 256 1.29 20.87 2.26
C GLY A 256 0.44 20.80 3.53
N LEU A 257 -0.74 21.41 3.50
CA LEU A 257 -1.69 21.41 4.62
C LEU A 257 -2.61 20.18 4.63
N SER A 258 -2.62 19.37 3.58
CA SER A 258 -3.50 18.22 3.43
C SER A 258 -2.74 16.89 3.41
N VAL A 259 -3.51 15.81 3.26
CA VAL A 259 -3.01 14.47 2.99
C VAL A 259 -3.56 14.05 1.62
N ARG A 260 -2.73 13.32 0.87
CA ARG A 260 -3.10 12.71 -0.40
C ARG A 260 -2.92 11.20 -0.32
N PHE A 261 -3.79 10.47 -0.99
CA PHE A 261 -3.83 9.02 -0.92
C PHE A 261 -3.45 8.38 -2.25
N ALA A 262 -2.85 7.21 -2.16
CA ALA A 262 -2.78 6.25 -3.24
C ALA A 262 -3.48 4.96 -2.81
N VAL A 263 -4.29 4.40 -3.71
CA VAL A 263 -5.12 3.25 -3.42
C VAL A 263 -4.92 2.21 -4.51
N VAL A 264 -4.67 0.97 -4.10
CA VAL A 264 -4.88 -0.18 -4.96
C VAL A 264 -6.25 -0.74 -4.64
N ALA A 265 -7.09 -0.92 -5.65
CA ALA A 265 -8.43 -1.45 -5.49
C ALA A 265 -8.66 -2.68 -6.37
N ALA A 266 -9.52 -3.58 -5.93
CA ALA A 266 -9.94 -4.77 -6.66
C ALA A 266 -11.47 -4.86 -6.78
N ALA A 267 -11.92 -5.50 -7.86
CA ALA A 267 -13.31 -5.80 -8.17
C ALA A 267 -13.45 -7.22 -8.73
#